data_AF-A0A2N0WRN6-F1
#
_entry.id   AF-A0A2N0WRN6-F1
#
_cell.length_a   1.000
_cell.length_b   1.000
_cell.length_c   1.000
_cell.angle_alpha   90.00
_cell.angle_beta   90.00
_cell.angle_gamma   90.00
#
_symmetry.space_group_name_H-M   'P 1'
#
loop_
_entity.id
_entity.type
_entity.pdbx_description
1 polymer ?
#
loop_
_entity_poly.entity_id
_entity_poly.type
_entity_poly.pdbx_seq_one_letter_code
_entity_poly.pdbx_strand_id
1 'polypeptide(L)'
;MPSNNIENTVIDYLSEFDVIAEKIKEIKEKTPDFIVRGEDNVLIELKEKFDADIEHETQESILAKGDVFQKTHTTGYWNSISTVITKGIQQLKAQKSNTKSKYCFLFIVTSGVNPSTQVKQFESTFYGRKSIIDVDSDSNQAVWCYYFYHSLFSIHKNAIDGAFVLDSNNKQTRLLVNDQSPQYENVKNSEFLSKFRGKIGIVDPKELEASNKIYIADTTIPRSNENAVKEFVFNKYGISKGLVLDFPQTVFQARVDV
;
A
#
# COMPACT_ATOMS: atom_id res chain seq x y z
N MET A 1 19.44 2.97 21.29
CA MET A 1 17.98 3.10 21.48
C MET A 1 17.46 1.72 21.85
N PRO A 2 16.67 1.53 22.93
CA PRO A 2 16.06 0.23 23.16
C PRO A 2 15.18 -0.10 21.95
N SER A 3 15.18 -1.36 21.51
CA SER A 3 14.31 -1.82 20.44
C SER A 3 12.86 -1.53 20.81
N ASN A 4 12.31 -0.42 20.32
CA ASN A 4 10.88 -0.19 20.39
C ASN A 4 10.23 -1.37 19.67
N ASN A 5 9.48 -2.19 20.42
CA ASN A 5 8.76 -3.30 19.83
C ASN A 5 7.75 -2.70 18.84
N ILE A 6 7.98 -2.90 17.54
CA ILE A 6 7.13 -2.38 16.45
C ILE A 6 5.65 -2.77 16.64
N GLU A 7 5.38 -3.91 17.26
CA GLU A 7 4.03 -4.33 17.59
C GLU A 7 3.37 -3.40 18.61
N ASN A 8 4.12 -2.94 19.61
CA ASN A 8 3.62 -1.98 20.60
C ASN A 8 3.36 -0.63 19.93
N THR A 9 4.24 -0.19 19.02
CA THR A 9 4.01 1.01 18.21
C THR A 9 2.69 0.93 17.44
N VAL A 10 2.38 -0.23 16.85
CA VAL A 10 1.12 -0.43 16.11
C VAL A 10 -0.09 -0.45 17.06
N ILE A 11 0.02 -1.11 18.22
CA ILE A 11 -1.05 -1.11 19.23
C ILE A 11 -1.33 0.31 19.73
N ASP A 12 -0.28 1.04 20.10
CA ASP A 12 -0.39 2.42 20.57
C ASP A 12 -1.01 3.29 19.48
N TYR A 13 -0.55 3.16 18.24
CA TYR A 13 -1.12 3.87 17.10
C TYR A 13 -2.60 3.58 16.91
N LEU A 14 -3.03 2.31 16.92
CA LEU A 14 -4.44 1.94 16.79
C LEU A 14 -5.28 2.49 17.95
N SER A 15 -4.72 2.52 19.16
CA SER A 15 -5.40 3.07 20.34
C SER A 15 -5.68 4.57 20.24
N GLU A 16 -4.87 5.34 19.50
CA GLU A 16 -5.14 6.76 19.18
C GLU A 16 -6.47 6.95 18.41
N PHE A 17 -7.03 5.87 17.83
CA PHE A 17 -8.30 5.86 17.10
C PHE A 17 -9.40 5.09 17.84
N ASP A 18 -9.25 4.82 19.13
CA ASP A 18 -10.15 3.99 19.94
C ASP A 18 -10.28 2.54 19.40
N VAL A 19 -9.23 2.04 18.74
CA VAL A 19 -9.14 0.66 18.24
C VAL A 19 -8.25 -0.15 19.16
N ILE A 20 -8.83 -1.09 19.89
CA ILE A 20 -8.11 -1.97 20.82
C ILE A 20 -7.69 -3.24 20.08
N ALA A 21 -6.38 -3.39 19.84
CA ALA A 21 -5.79 -4.58 19.23
C ALA A 21 -5.19 -5.50 20.29
N GLU A 22 -5.57 -6.78 20.26
CA GLU A 22 -5.02 -7.84 21.09
C GLU A 22 -3.97 -8.63 20.31
N LYS A 23 -2.78 -8.87 20.89
CA LYS A 23 -1.79 -9.77 20.29
C LYS A 23 -2.33 -11.20 20.27
N ILE A 24 -2.24 -11.87 19.14
CA ILE A 24 -2.53 -13.31 19.05
C ILE A 24 -1.29 -14.05 19.52
N LYS A 25 -1.47 -14.96 20.47
CA LYS A 25 -0.36 -15.76 20.99
C LYS A 25 0.20 -16.66 19.88
N GLU A 26 1.51 -16.57 19.65
CA GLU A 26 2.19 -17.48 18.75
C GLU A 26 2.03 -18.94 19.22
N ILE A 27 1.59 -19.79 18.31
CA ILE A 27 1.52 -21.25 18.49
C ILE A 27 2.40 -21.93 17.43
N LYS A 28 2.39 -23.27 17.36
CA LYS A 28 3.20 -24.01 16.37
C LYS A 28 2.87 -23.63 14.92
N GLU A 29 1.65 -23.18 14.65
CA GLU A 29 1.24 -22.65 13.35
C GLU A 29 1.44 -21.14 13.31
N LYS A 30 1.85 -20.60 12.15
CA LYS A 30 1.97 -19.15 11.97
C LYS A 30 0.60 -18.49 12.09
N THR A 31 0.46 -17.59 13.05
CA THR A 31 -0.74 -16.78 13.28
C THR A 31 -0.51 -15.34 12.82
N PRO A 32 -1.57 -14.59 12.50
CA PRO A 32 -1.51 -13.14 12.44
C PRO A 32 -1.09 -12.53 13.77
N ASP A 33 -0.60 -11.30 13.72
CA ASP A 33 -0.05 -10.62 14.88
C ASP A 33 -1.15 -10.10 15.81
N PHE A 34 -2.25 -9.58 15.26
CA PHE A 34 -3.32 -8.96 16.05
C PHE A 34 -4.73 -9.39 15.66
N ILE A 35 -5.61 -9.30 16.66
CA ILE A 35 -7.06 -9.31 16.50
C ILE A 35 -7.67 -8.07 17.15
N VAL A 36 -8.57 -7.40 16.43
CA VAL A 36 -9.45 -6.38 16.98
C VAL A 36 -10.82 -7.01 17.16
N ARG A 37 -11.36 -6.96 18.38
CA ARG A 37 -12.68 -7.49 18.70
C ARG A 37 -13.70 -6.36 18.70
N GLY A 38 -14.87 -6.63 18.15
CA GLY A 38 -15.98 -5.68 18.06
C GLY A 38 -17.23 -6.37 17.52
N GLU A 39 -18.14 -5.60 16.94
CA GLU A 39 -19.27 -6.15 16.18
C GLU A 39 -18.78 -7.08 15.07
N ASP A 40 -17.73 -6.64 14.36
CA ASP A 40 -17.02 -7.42 13.37
C ASP A 40 -15.57 -7.62 13.81
N ASN A 41 -15.17 -8.86 14.07
CA ASN A 41 -13.77 -9.19 14.36
C ASN A 41 -12.88 -8.89 13.14
N VAL A 42 -11.72 -8.28 13.39
CA VAL A 42 -10.73 -7.93 12.36
C VAL A 42 -9.39 -8.59 12.67
N LEU A 43 -8.82 -9.29 11.69
CA LEU A 43 -7.44 -9.76 11.75
C LEU A 43 -6.50 -8.75 11.12
N ILE A 44 -5.35 -8.56 11.78
CA ILE A 44 -4.29 -7.69 11.29
C ILE A 44 -2.98 -8.47 11.31
N GLU A 45 -2.28 -8.48 10.18
CA GLU A 45 -0.93 -9.02 10.05
C GLU A 45 0.05 -7.88 9.86
N LEU A 46 1.03 -7.78 10.74
CA LEU A 46 2.13 -6.84 10.71
C LEU A 46 3.20 -7.29 9.72
N LYS A 47 3.65 -6.33 8.91
CA LYS A 47 4.83 -6.47 8.07
C LYS A 47 5.70 -5.24 8.24
N GLU A 48 6.93 -5.49 8.64
CA GLU A 48 7.95 -4.45 8.66
C GLU A 48 8.79 -4.56 7.40
N LYS A 49 9.16 -3.42 6.83
CA LYS A 49 10.05 -3.37 5.67
C LYS A 49 11.25 -2.49 5.99
N PHE A 50 12.37 -3.16 6.31
CA PHE A 50 13.67 -2.61 6.68
C PHE A 50 14.64 -2.43 5.51
N ASP A 51 14.18 -2.35 4.24
CA ASP A 51 15.10 -2.15 3.09
C ASP A 51 15.97 -0.88 3.26
N ALA A 52 15.59 -0.01 4.19
CA ALA A 52 16.32 1.19 4.53
C ALA A 52 17.59 1.02 5.37
N ASP A 53 17.82 -0.03 6.17
CA ASP A 53 18.93 0.05 7.14
C ASP A 53 20.32 0.05 6.47
N ILE A 54 20.55 -0.85 5.50
CA ILE A 54 21.82 -0.88 4.73
C ILE A 54 21.97 0.37 3.86
N GLU A 55 20.87 0.83 3.26
CA GLU A 55 20.88 2.01 2.39
C GLU A 55 20.98 3.31 3.19
N HIS A 56 20.46 3.34 4.42
CA HIS A 56 20.57 4.43 5.38
C HIS A 56 21.99 4.51 5.91
N GLU A 57 22.61 3.38 6.28
CA GLU A 57 24.04 3.37 6.63
C GLU A 57 24.92 3.85 5.47
N THR A 58 24.62 3.41 4.26
CA THR A 58 25.32 3.85 3.04
C THR A 58 25.12 5.35 2.81
N GLN A 59 23.89 5.84 2.95
CA GLN A 59 23.57 7.25 2.85
C GLN A 59 24.26 8.08 3.93
N GLU A 60 24.15 7.69 5.19
CA GLU A 60 24.80 8.38 6.31
C GLU A 60 26.31 8.44 6.11
N SER A 61 26.92 7.37 5.59
CA SER A 61 28.34 7.35 5.22
C SER A 61 28.68 8.34 4.10
N ILE A 62 27.83 8.46 3.07
CA ILE A 62 28.01 9.40 1.95
C ILE A 62 27.80 10.85 2.43
N LEU A 63 26.72 11.12 3.14
CA LEU A 63 26.39 12.44 3.67
C LEU A 63 27.41 12.90 4.72
N ALA A 64 27.93 11.98 5.55
CA ALA A 64 28.96 12.29 6.53
C ALA A 64 30.30 12.71 5.91
N LYS A 65 30.55 12.34 4.65
CA LYS A 65 31.73 12.77 3.88
C LYS A 65 31.52 14.11 3.17
N GLY A 66 30.32 14.70 3.26
CA GLY A 66 29.95 15.90 2.52
C GLY A 66 29.58 15.65 1.05
N ASP A 67 29.46 14.38 0.65
CA ASP A 67 29.07 14.00 -0.71
C ASP A 67 27.54 14.02 -0.89
N VAL A 68 27.09 14.12 -2.14
CA VAL A 68 25.67 14.07 -2.48
C VAL A 68 25.23 12.62 -2.62
N PHE A 69 24.23 12.22 -1.83
CA PHE A 69 23.54 10.96 -2.02
C PHE A 69 22.51 11.09 -3.15
N GLN A 70 22.66 10.28 -4.20
CA GLN A 70 21.69 10.18 -5.29
C GLN A 70 21.11 8.77 -5.34
N LYS A 71 19.80 8.68 -5.47
CA LYS A 71 19.11 7.41 -5.63
C LYS A 71 17.95 7.50 -6.59
N THR A 72 17.93 6.62 -7.58
CA THR A 72 16.81 6.51 -8.53
C THR A 72 16.06 5.21 -8.27
N HIS A 73 14.75 5.31 -8.04
CA HIS A 73 13.84 4.18 -7.95
C HIS A 73 12.75 4.30 -8.98
N THR A 74 12.42 3.21 -9.67
CA THR A 74 11.14 3.10 -10.36
C THR A 74 10.01 2.97 -9.33
N THR A 75 8.95 3.76 -9.47
CA THR A 75 7.75 3.68 -8.60
C THR A 75 6.81 2.53 -8.97
N GLY A 76 7.27 1.63 -9.83
CA GLY A 76 6.52 0.48 -10.32
C GLY A 76 6.45 -0.67 -9.31
N TYR A 77 5.88 -1.79 -9.76
CA TYR A 77 5.68 -3.00 -8.98
C TYR A 77 7.01 -3.63 -8.49
N TRP A 78 7.07 -4.05 -7.23
CA TRP A 78 8.24 -4.73 -6.65
C TRP A 78 7.97 -6.20 -6.32
N ASN A 79 8.70 -7.10 -6.99
CA ASN A 79 8.63 -8.56 -6.78
C ASN A 79 9.01 -8.98 -5.34
N SER A 80 9.97 -8.27 -4.71
CA SER A 80 10.42 -8.55 -3.34
C SER A 80 9.32 -8.27 -2.31
N ILE A 81 8.64 -7.12 -2.44
CA ILE A 81 7.47 -6.74 -1.62
C ILE A 81 6.37 -7.77 -1.77
N SER A 82 6.05 -8.15 -3.01
CA SER A 82 5.00 -9.11 -3.32
C SER A 82 5.19 -10.45 -2.61
N THR A 83 6.41 -10.98 -2.58
CA THR A 83 6.71 -12.27 -1.92
C THR A 83 6.46 -12.23 -0.41
N VAL A 84 6.94 -11.16 0.25
CA VAL A 84 6.81 -10.99 1.71
C VAL A 84 5.34 -10.78 2.10
N ILE A 85 4.64 -9.92 1.35
CA ILE A 85 3.22 -9.64 1.58
C ILE A 85 2.38 -10.91 1.37
N THR A 86 2.66 -11.68 0.31
CA THR A 86 1.90 -12.91 0.01
C THR A 86 1.93 -13.91 1.17
N LYS A 87 3.06 -14.02 1.89
CA LYS A 87 3.16 -14.89 3.08
C LYS A 87 2.26 -14.40 4.21
N GLY A 88 2.25 -13.10 4.50
CA GLY A 88 1.34 -12.51 5.50
C GLY A 88 -0.13 -12.71 5.14
N ILE A 89 -0.48 -12.58 3.86
CA ILE A 89 -1.84 -12.85 3.37
C ILE A 89 -2.25 -14.31 3.60
N GLN A 90 -1.33 -15.26 3.42
CA GLN A 90 -1.60 -16.67 3.68
C GLN A 90 -1.88 -16.94 5.17
N GLN A 91 -1.19 -16.25 6.09
CA GLN A 91 -1.45 -16.33 7.53
C GLN A 91 -2.84 -15.79 7.87
N LEU A 92 -3.21 -14.61 7.35
CA LEU A 92 -4.55 -14.03 7.48
C LEU A 92 -5.64 -15.01 6.99
N LYS A 93 -5.44 -15.58 5.79
CA LYS A 93 -6.38 -16.53 5.20
C LYS A 93 -6.55 -17.78 6.05
N ALA A 94 -5.47 -18.33 6.59
CA ALA A 94 -5.50 -19.55 7.40
C ALA A 94 -6.26 -19.35 8.72
N GLN A 95 -6.16 -18.17 9.32
CA GLN A 95 -6.75 -17.91 10.64
C GLN A 95 -8.10 -17.19 10.62
N LYS A 96 -8.56 -16.69 9.46
CA LYS A 96 -9.84 -15.96 9.32
C LYS A 96 -11.02 -16.73 9.92
N SER A 97 -11.16 -18.01 9.55
CA SER A 97 -12.25 -18.86 10.05
C SER A 97 -12.10 -19.19 11.53
N ASN A 98 -10.87 -19.50 11.99
CA ASN A 98 -10.59 -19.89 13.38
C ASN A 98 -10.90 -18.75 14.38
N THR A 99 -10.64 -17.52 13.97
CA THR A 99 -10.88 -16.32 14.78
C THR A 99 -12.27 -15.70 14.57
N LYS A 100 -13.07 -16.29 13.68
CA LYS A 100 -14.39 -15.77 13.24
C LYS A 100 -14.29 -14.31 12.77
N SER A 101 -13.19 -13.97 12.12
CA SER A 101 -12.93 -12.60 11.67
C SER A 101 -13.58 -12.32 10.34
N LYS A 102 -14.29 -11.20 10.25
CA LYS A 102 -14.99 -10.78 9.04
C LYS A 102 -14.06 -10.08 8.07
N TYR A 103 -13.13 -9.29 8.60
CA TYR A 103 -12.18 -8.50 7.82
C TYR A 103 -10.73 -8.89 8.11
N CYS A 104 -9.88 -8.79 7.09
CA CYS A 104 -8.44 -9.06 7.16
C CYS A 104 -7.66 -7.90 6.56
N PHE A 105 -6.76 -7.31 7.34
CA PHE A 105 -5.90 -6.21 6.90
C PHE A 105 -4.43 -6.58 7.06
N LEU A 106 -3.61 -6.03 6.17
CA LEU A 106 -2.18 -5.92 6.41
C LEU A 106 -1.90 -4.60 7.12
N PHE A 107 -0.97 -4.59 8.04
CA PHE A 107 -0.42 -3.38 8.62
C PHE A 107 1.06 -3.32 8.30
N ILE A 108 1.44 -2.38 7.44
CA ILE A 108 2.81 -2.26 6.96
C ILE A 108 3.43 -1.05 7.64
N VAL A 109 4.53 -1.29 8.35
CA VAL A 109 5.35 -0.20 8.89
C VAL A 109 6.56 -0.03 8.01
N THR A 110 6.72 1.20 7.55
CA THR A 110 7.84 1.65 6.73
C THR A 110 8.74 2.55 7.56
N SER A 111 10.05 2.33 7.45
CA SER A 111 11.09 3.12 8.09
C SER A 111 12.15 3.53 7.05
N GLY A 112 12.93 4.56 7.36
CA GLY A 112 14.10 4.95 6.57
C GLY A 112 14.03 6.24 5.77
N VAL A 113 14.96 6.37 4.82
CA VAL A 113 15.34 7.64 4.17
C VAL A 113 14.21 8.31 3.39
N ASN A 114 13.37 7.55 2.68
CA ASN A 114 12.31 8.13 1.85
C ASN A 114 10.98 7.36 1.96
N PRO A 115 10.25 7.56 3.06
CA PRO A 115 9.00 6.85 3.29
C PRO A 115 7.89 7.30 2.31
N SER A 116 7.90 8.56 1.87
CA SER A 116 6.90 9.08 0.94
C SER A 116 6.93 8.34 -0.41
N THR A 117 8.11 7.92 -0.86
CA THR A 117 8.29 7.06 -2.04
C THR A 117 7.89 5.61 -1.73
N GLN A 118 8.15 5.11 -0.52
CA GLN A 118 7.73 3.75 -0.13
C GLN A 118 6.20 3.61 -0.09
N VAL A 119 5.47 4.59 0.46
CA VAL A 119 3.99 4.60 0.45
C VAL A 119 3.47 4.53 -0.98
N LYS A 120 4.05 5.31 -1.90
CA LYS A 120 3.70 5.26 -3.33
C LYS A 120 4.02 3.91 -3.97
N GLN A 121 5.11 3.25 -3.59
CA GLN A 121 5.47 1.92 -4.08
C GLN A 121 4.52 0.83 -3.57
N PHE A 122 4.10 0.89 -2.30
CA PHE A 122 3.09 -0.02 -1.78
C PHE A 122 1.76 0.17 -2.51
N GLU A 123 1.31 1.41 -2.69
CA GLU A 123 0.13 1.72 -3.50
C GLU A 123 0.26 1.16 -4.92
N SER A 124 1.41 1.33 -5.58
CA SER A 124 1.66 0.75 -6.91
C SER A 124 1.65 -0.77 -6.91
N THR A 125 2.12 -1.42 -5.84
CA THR A 125 2.17 -2.88 -5.73
C THR A 125 0.79 -3.46 -5.43
N PHE A 126 0.03 -2.82 -4.55
CA PHE A 126 -1.32 -3.24 -4.20
C PHE A 126 -2.30 -3.06 -5.36
N TYR A 127 -2.26 -1.90 -6.03
CA TYR A 127 -3.19 -1.59 -7.12
C TYR A 127 -2.64 -1.92 -8.51
N GLY A 128 -1.36 -2.26 -8.67
CA GLY A 128 -0.78 -2.53 -9.99
C GLY A 128 -0.88 -1.31 -10.92
N ARG A 129 -0.52 -0.12 -10.43
CA ARG A 129 -0.77 1.13 -11.16
C ARG A 129 0.33 1.48 -12.16
N LYS A 130 -0.04 2.16 -13.24
CA LYS A 130 0.86 2.90 -14.15
C LYS A 130 0.37 4.33 -14.32
N SER A 131 1.24 5.26 -14.74
CA SER A 131 0.80 6.59 -15.15
C SER A 131 0.31 6.59 -16.59
N ILE A 132 -0.75 7.34 -16.87
CA ILE A 132 -1.23 7.63 -18.22
C ILE A 132 -1.22 9.14 -18.42
N ILE A 133 -0.58 9.61 -19.49
CA ILE A 133 -0.69 10.98 -19.96
C ILE A 133 -1.59 10.95 -21.19
N ASP A 134 -2.69 11.69 -21.13
CA ASP A 134 -3.48 12.04 -22.31
C ASP A 134 -2.89 13.31 -22.94
N VAL A 135 -2.28 13.16 -24.10
CA VAL A 135 -1.55 14.21 -24.82
C VAL A 135 -2.51 15.22 -25.42
N ASP A 136 -3.75 14.82 -25.68
CA ASP A 136 -4.78 15.69 -26.24
C ASP A 136 -5.55 16.42 -25.12
N SER A 137 -5.29 16.13 -23.84
CA SER A 137 -5.93 16.81 -22.71
C SER A 137 -5.28 18.17 -22.41
N ASP A 138 -6.12 19.17 -22.10
CA ASP A 138 -5.66 20.53 -21.77
C ASP A 138 -4.70 20.57 -20.56
N SER A 139 -4.82 19.59 -19.66
CA SER A 139 -4.00 19.52 -18.45
C SER A 139 -2.59 18.97 -18.71
N ASN A 140 -2.42 18.09 -19.71
CA ASN A 140 -1.23 17.25 -19.91
C ASN A 140 -0.71 16.57 -18.62
N GLN A 141 -1.56 16.41 -17.60
CA GLN A 141 -1.17 15.84 -16.32
C GLN A 141 -1.19 14.31 -16.39
N ALA A 142 -0.19 13.69 -15.75
CA ALA A 142 -0.18 12.24 -15.57
C ALA A 142 -1.25 11.82 -14.57
N VAL A 143 -2.19 10.99 -15.02
CA VAL A 143 -3.25 10.38 -14.20
C VAL A 143 -2.86 8.93 -13.89
N TRP A 144 -3.09 8.48 -12.67
CA TRP A 144 -2.85 7.07 -12.33
C TRP A 144 -3.91 6.17 -12.94
N CYS A 145 -3.50 5.07 -13.56
CA CYS A 145 -4.40 3.97 -13.91
C CYS A 145 -4.15 2.79 -13.00
N TYR A 146 -5.11 2.48 -12.14
CA TYR A 146 -5.07 1.31 -11.28
C TYR A 146 -5.45 0.05 -12.06
N TYR A 147 -4.97 -1.09 -11.56
CA TYR A 147 -5.11 -2.42 -12.15
C TYR A 147 -4.56 -2.55 -13.57
N PHE A 148 -3.73 -1.61 -14.02
CA PHE A 148 -3.10 -1.68 -15.34
C PHE A 148 -2.12 -2.87 -15.41
N TYR A 149 -1.43 -3.14 -14.31
CA TYR A 149 -0.43 -4.20 -14.16
C TYR A 149 -0.81 -5.20 -13.05
N HIS A 150 0.12 -6.09 -12.68
CA HIS A 150 -0.06 -7.02 -11.57
C HIS A 150 -0.39 -6.30 -10.26
N SER A 151 -1.49 -6.70 -9.63
CA SER A 151 -2.03 -6.10 -8.41
C SER A 151 -2.20 -7.18 -7.35
N LEU A 152 -1.65 -6.94 -6.14
CA LEU A 152 -1.86 -7.84 -5.01
C LEU A 152 -3.31 -7.90 -4.57
N PHE A 153 -4.03 -6.78 -4.61
CA PHE A 153 -5.45 -6.77 -4.29
C PHE A 153 -6.27 -7.62 -5.26
N SER A 154 -5.92 -7.64 -6.55
CA SER A 154 -6.58 -8.52 -7.52
C SER A 154 -6.29 -10.00 -7.28
N ILE A 155 -5.02 -10.33 -7.04
CA ILE A 155 -4.58 -11.71 -6.79
C ILE A 155 -5.18 -12.25 -5.49
N HIS A 156 -5.27 -11.41 -4.45
CA HIS A 156 -5.67 -11.80 -3.10
C HIS A 156 -7.03 -11.24 -2.67
N LYS A 157 -7.91 -10.92 -3.63
CA LYS A 157 -9.22 -10.31 -3.36
C LYS A 157 -10.08 -11.05 -2.34
N ASN A 158 -9.95 -12.38 -2.25
CA ASN A 158 -10.72 -13.19 -1.31
C ASN A 158 -10.06 -13.34 0.07
N ALA A 159 -8.88 -12.75 0.28
CA ALA A 159 -8.07 -12.96 1.49
C ALA A 159 -7.78 -11.67 2.26
N ILE A 160 -7.72 -10.52 1.59
CA ILE A 160 -7.47 -9.21 2.23
C ILE A 160 -8.46 -8.15 1.78
N ASP A 161 -8.80 -7.29 2.73
CA ASP A 161 -9.82 -6.26 2.63
C ASP A 161 -9.20 -4.85 2.53
N GLY A 162 -7.95 -4.72 2.93
CA GLY A 162 -7.15 -3.51 2.75
C GLY A 162 -5.75 -3.64 3.34
N ALA A 163 -4.99 -2.55 3.29
CA ALA A 163 -3.67 -2.46 3.89
C ALA A 163 -3.44 -1.07 4.48
N PHE A 164 -3.03 -1.02 5.74
CA PHE A 164 -2.46 0.18 6.35
C PHE A 164 -0.99 0.27 5.95
N VAL A 165 -0.54 1.47 5.58
CA VAL A 165 0.87 1.78 5.34
C VAL A 165 1.21 2.97 6.23
N LEU A 166 1.96 2.71 7.30
CA LEU A 166 2.43 3.68 8.28
C LEU A 166 3.87 4.07 7.95
N ASP A 167 4.12 5.36 7.81
CA ASP A 167 5.44 5.96 7.86
C ASP A 167 5.82 6.20 9.33
N SER A 168 6.76 5.42 9.83
CA SER A 168 7.20 5.50 11.23
C SER A 168 7.94 6.81 11.56
N ASN A 169 8.50 7.51 10.57
CA ASN A 169 9.28 8.73 10.82
C ASN A 169 8.38 9.94 11.12
N ASN A 170 7.21 10.04 10.47
CA ASN A 170 6.32 11.20 10.60
C ASN A 170 4.88 10.83 11.02
N LYS A 171 4.64 9.55 11.36
CA LYS A 171 3.32 8.99 11.72
C LYS A 171 2.23 9.21 10.65
N GLN A 172 2.59 9.43 9.39
CA GLN A 172 1.61 9.50 8.31
C GLN A 172 1.16 8.09 7.93
N THR A 173 -0.15 7.88 7.95
CA THR A 173 -0.75 6.61 7.58
C THR A 173 -1.68 6.77 6.40
N ARG A 174 -1.60 5.81 5.48
CA ARG A 174 -2.63 5.61 4.47
C ARG A 174 -3.27 4.24 4.63
N LEU A 175 -4.59 4.21 4.51
CA LEU A 175 -5.33 2.97 4.35
C LEU A 175 -5.67 2.79 2.87
N LEU A 176 -5.13 1.75 2.27
CA LEU A 176 -5.44 1.31 0.92
C LEU A 176 -6.60 0.31 0.99
N VAL A 177 -7.76 0.66 0.44
CA VAL A 177 -8.95 -0.19 0.42
C VAL A 177 -8.89 -1.15 -0.77
N ASN A 178 -9.21 -2.43 -0.56
CA ASN A 178 -9.37 -3.39 -1.64
C ASN A 178 -10.80 -3.37 -2.19
N ASP A 179 -11.07 -2.60 -3.24
CA ASP A 179 -12.38 -2.55 -3.91
C ASP A 179 -12.73 -3.81 -4.69
N GLN A 180 -11.78 -4.72 -4.89
CA GLN A 180 -12.01 -6.03 -5.48
C GLN A 180 -12.37 -7.09 -4.43
N SER A 181 -12.25 -6.79 -3.13
CA SER A 181 -12.69 -7.70 -2.07
C SER A 181 -14.21 -7.92 -2.13
N PRO A 182 -14.70 -9.16 -1.97
CA PRO A 182 -16.12 -9.44 -1.78
C PRO A 182 -16.73 -8.69 -0.58
N GLN A 183 -15.91 -8.27 0.38
CA GLN A 183 -16.34 -7.51 1.56
C GLN A 183 -16.23 -6.00 1.39
N TYR A 184 -15.86 -5.48 0.22
CA TYR A 184 -15.60 -4.04 0.02
C TYR A 184 -16.71 -3.14 0.59
N GLU A 185 -17.98 -3.38 0.24
CA GLU A 185 -19.09 -2.55 0.73
C GLU A 185 -19.28 -2.68 2.25
N ASN A 186 -19.07 -3.88 2.80
CA ASN A 186 -19.19 -4.12 4.24
C ASN A 186 -18.05 -3.46 5.01
N VAL A 187 -16.82 -3.56 4.52
CA VAL A 187 -15.63 -2.88 5.07
C VAL A 187 -15.85 -1.38 5.04
N LYS A 188 -16.31 -0.86 3.90
CA LYS A 188 -16.60 0.55 3.74
C LYS A 188 -17.54 1.02 4.83
N ASN A 189 -18.61 0.28 5.11
CA ASN A 189 -19.62 0.67 6.10
C ASN A 189 -19.34 0.18 7.53
N SER A 190 -18.22 -0.49 7.78
CA SER A 190 -17.91 -1.09 9.08
C SER A 190 -17.62 -0.05 10.17
N GLU A 191 -17.92 -0.41 11.42
CA GLU A 191 -17.51 0.38 12.57
C GLU A 191 -15.98 0.53 12.61
N PHE A 192 -15.24 -0.54 12.29
CA PHE A 192 -13.77 -0.53 12.25
C PHE A 192 -13.24 0.57 11.33
N LEU A 193 -13.72 0.66 10.09
CA LEU A 193 -13.27 1.70 9.15
C LEU A 193 -13.71 3.10 9.61
N SER A 194 -14.89 3.21 10.23
CA SER A 194 -15.42 4.49 10.68
C SER A 194 -14.52 5.21 11.69
N LYS A 195 -13.75 4.47 12.50
CA LYS A 195 -12.81 5.03 13.49
C LYS A 195 -11.68 5.85 12.85
N PHE A 196 -11.35 5.57 11.59
CA PHE A 196 -10.26 6.19 10.84
C PHE A 196 -10.70 7.28 9.87
N ARG A 197 -11.99 7.32 9.49
CA ARG A 197 -12.52 8.28 8.51
C ARG A 197 -12.29 9.72 8.96
N GLY A 198 -11.78 10.55 8.05
CA GLY A 198 -11.46 11.95 8.30
C GLY A 198 -10.21 12.19 9.16
N LYS A 199 -9.57 11.14 9.68
CA LYS A 199 -8.37 11.24 10.53
C LYS A 199 -7.09 10.76 9.83
N ILE A 200 -7.21 9.84 8.86
CA ILE A 200 -6.09 9.36 8.03
C ILE A 200 -6.43 9.45 6.54
N GLY A 201 -5.41 9.33 5.68
CA GLY A 201 -5.64 9.21 4.24
C GLY A 201 -6.25 7.85 3.90
N ILE A 202 -7.45 7.83 3.30
CA ILE A 202 -8.07 6.61 2.78
C ILE A 202 -8.02 6.66 1.24
N VAL A 203 -7.47 5.62 0.64
CA VAL A 203 -7.39 5.44 -0.81
C VAL A 203 -8.44 4.41 -1.20
N ASP A 204 -9.53 4.88 -1.81
CA ASP A 204 -10.63 4.06 -2.34
C ASP A 204 -10.68 4.24 -3.88
N PRO A 205 -10.28 3.22 -4.67
CA PRO A 205 -10.25 3.34 -6.12
C PRO A 205 -11.58 3.75 -6.74
N LYS A 206 -12.71 3.25 -6.24
CA LYS A 206 -14.03 3.58 -6.80
C LYS A 206 -14.39 5.05 -6.56
N GLU A 207 -14.07 5.59 -5.38
CA GLU A 207 -14.30 7.02 -5.10
C GLU A 207 -13.37 7.92 -5.93
N LEU A 208 -12.12 7.49 -6.12
CA LEU A 208 -11.16 8.22 -6.93
C LEU A 208 -11.54 8.19 -8.42
N GLU A 209 -12.02 7.08 -8.95
CA GLU A 209 -12.52 6.98 -10.33
C GLU A 209 -13.77 7.83 -10.51
N ALA A 210 -14.75 7.73 -9.61
CA ALA A 210 -15.98 8.52 -9.66
C ALA A 210 -15.75 10.04 -9.60
N SER A 211 -14.61 10.46 -9.02
CA SER A 211 -14.17 11.87 -8.98
C SER A 211 -13.19 12.25 -10.08
N ASN A 212 -13.01 11.40 -11.11
CA ASN A 212 -12.09 11.59 -12.25
C ASN A 212 -10.62 11.82 -11.84
N LYS A 213 -10.19 11.28 -10.69
CA LYS A 213 -8.81 11.43 -10.20
C LYS A 213 -7.90 10.30 -10.66
N ILE A 214 -8.47 9.16 -11.03
CA ILE A 214 -7.75 7.99 -11.55
C ILE A 214 -8.52 7.34 -12.69
N TYR A 215 -7.81 6.51 -13.43
CA TYR A 215 -8.37 5.50 -14.32
C TYR A 215 -8.33 4.12 -13.65
N ILE A 216 -9.19 3.21 -14.10
CA ILE A 216 -9.29 1.83 -13.64
C ILE A 216 -9.34 0.91 -14.86
N ALA A 217 -8.42 -0.05 -14.92
CA ALA A 217 -8.40 -1.12 -15.92
C ALA A 217 -9.17 -2.36 -15.42
N ASP A 218 -10.49 -2.23 -15.24
CA ASP A 218 -11.47 -3.23 -14.80
C ASP A 218 -11.82 -4.25 -15.91
N THR A 219 -10.79 -4.88 -16.47
CA THR A 219 -10.91 -5.85 -17.55
C THR A 219 -10.41 -7.23 -17.15
N THR A 220 -10.85 -8.26 -17.87
CA THR A 220 -10.35 -9.64 -17.77
C THR A 220 -9.10 -9.89 -18.61
N ILE A 221 -8.65 -8.88 -19.38
CA ILE A 221 -7.44 -8.97 -20.20
C ILE A 221 -6.23 -9.32 -19.32
N PRO A 222 -5.44 -10.35 -19.70
CA PRO A 222 -4.22 -10.68 -18.98
C PRO A 222 -3.27 -9.49 -18.89
N ARG A 223 -2.75 -9.20 -17.69
CA ARG A 223 -1.85 -8.05 -17.45
C ARG A 223 -0.49 -8.17 -18.15
N SER A 224 -0.15 -9.37 -18.62
CA SER A 224 1.00 -9.59 -19.50
C SER A 224 0.81 -9.01 -20.90
N ASN A 225 -0.43 -8.79 -21.35
CA ASN A 225 -0.73 -8.11 -22.61
C ASN A 225 -0.99 -6.61 -22.36
N GLU A 226 0.08 -5.88 -22.06
CA GLU A 226 -0.01 -4.46 -21.72
C GLU A 226 -0.64 -3.61 -22.84
N ASN A 227 -0.43 -3.98 -24.11
CA ASN A 227 -1.04 -3.28 -25.25
C ASN A 227 -2.57 -3.42 -25.26
N ALA A 228 -3.10 -4.62 -25.02
CA ALA A 228 -4.55 -4.80 -24.94
C ALA A 228 -5.16 -4.10 -23.71
N VAL A 229 -4.46 -4.07 -22.58
CA VAL A 229 -4.89 -3.28 -21.40
C VAL A 229 -4.88 -1.79 -21.72
N LYS A 230 -3.83 -1.30 -22.40
CA LYS A 230 -3.74 0.09 -22.88
C LYS A 230 -4.92 0.44 -23.77
N GLU A 231 -5.19 -0.37 -24.79
CA GLU A 231 -6.32 -0.16 -25.71
C GLU A 231 -7.65 -0.12 -24.97
N PHE A 232 -7.87 -1.04 -24.02
CA PHE A 232 -9.07 -1.04 -23.19
C PHE A 232 -9.24 0.27 -22.44
N VAL A 233 -8.20 0.71 -21.72
CA VAL A 233 -8.25 1.95 -20.92
C VAL A 233 -8.45 3.17 -21.82
N PHE A 234 -7.74 3.24 -22.94
CA PHE A 234 -7.83 4.36 -23.86
C PHE A 234 -9.22 4.47 -24.47
N ASN A 235 -9.83 3.34 -24.84
CA ASN A 235 -11.20 3.30 -25.31
C ASN A 235 -12.21 3.67 -24.20
N LYS A 236 -12.02 3.18 -22.97
CA LYS A 236 -12.91 3.45 -21.83
C LYS A 236 -12.98 4.95 -21.48
N TYR A 237 -11.84 5.64 -21.52
CA TYR A 237 -11.73 7.05 -21.13
C TYR A 237 -11.59 8.02 -22.33
N GLY A 238 -11.71 7.54 -23.56
CA GLY A 238 -11.69 8.40 -24.76
C GLY A 238 -10.32 9.00 -25.10
N ILE A 239 -9.23 8.33 -24.74
CA ILE A 239 -7.86 8.80 -24.96
C ILE A 239 -7.42 8.44 -26.39
N SER A 240 -7.36 9.42 -27.28
CA SER A 240 -6.92 9.23 -28.68
C SER A 240 -5.41 9.08 -28.82
N LYS A 241 -4.65 9.89 -28.07
CA LYS A 241 -3.18 9.84 -28.04
C LYS A 241 -2.70 9.93 -26.61
N GLY A 242 -2.12 8.84 -26.14
CA GLY A 242 -1.62 8.79 -24.78
C GLY A 242 -0.35 7.96 -24.61
N LEU A 243 0.39 8.31 -23.57
CA LEU A 243 1.60 7.61 -23.13
C LEU A 243 1.31 6.87 -21.83
N VAL A 244 1.79 5.63 -21.73
CA VAL A 244 1.80 4.86 -20.50
C VAL A 244 3.23 4.83 -20.00
N LEU A 245 3.47 5.29 -18.77
CA LEU A 245 4.81 5.51 -18.23
C LEU A 245 4.92 4.99 -16.79
N ASP A 246 6.09 4.47 -16.46
CA ASP A 246 6.55 4.27 -15.09
C ASP A 246 7.60 5.34 -14.80
N PHE A 247 7.21 6.43 -14.13
CA PHE A 247 8.15 7.51 -13.84
C PHE A 247 9.21 7.05 -12.83
N PRO A 248 10.51 7.12 -13.16
CA PRO A 248 11.55 6.96 -12.15
C PRO A 248 11.50 8.16 -11.20
N GLN A 249 11.51 7.89 -9.90
CA GLN A 249 11.75 8.89 -8.87
C GLN A 249 13.23 8.91 -8.53
N THR A 250 13.88 10.03 -8.82
CA THR A 250 15.24 10.30 -8.37
C THR A 250 15.19 11.23 -7.16
N VAL A 251 15.92 10.84 -6.12
CA VAL A 251 16.12 11.60 -4.89
C VAL A 251 17.57 12.04 -4.85
N PHE A 252 17.77 13.32 -4.56
CA PHE A 252 19.08 13.89 -4.27
C PHE A 252 19.04 14.42 -2.85
N GLN A 253 20.05 14.08 -2.05
CA GLN A 253 20.20 14.57 -0.69
C GLN A 253 21.63 15.02 -0.45
N ALA A 254 21.78 16.17 0.18
CA ALA A 254 23.05 16.71 0.64
C ALA A 254 22.88 17.19 2.08
N ARG A 255 23.93 17.08 2.90
CA ARG A 255 23.97 17.66 4.25
C ARG A 255 24.82 18.93 4.19
N VAL A 256 24.25 20.05 4.61
CA VAL A 256 24.97 21.32 4.74
C VAL A 256 25.23 21.50 6.23
N ASP A 257 26.49 21.41 6.64
CA ASP A 257 26.88 21.71 8.01
C ASP A 257 26.84 23.24 8.18
N VAL A 258 26.02 23.73 9.11
CA VAL A 258 25.88 25.16 9.46
C VAL A 258 26.59 25.43 10.79
#